data_AF-A0A4Z0ZXM3-F1
#
_entry.id   AF-A0A4Z0ZXM3-F1
#
_cell.length_a   1.000
_cell.length_b   1.000
_cell.length_c   1.000
_cell.angle_alpha   90.00
_cell.angle_beta   90.00
_cell.angle_gamma   90.00
#
_symmetry.space_group_name_H-M   'P 1'
#
loop_
_entity.id
_entity.type
_entity.pdbx_description
1 polymer ?
#
loop_
_entity_poly.entity_id
_entity_poly.type
_entity_poly.pdbx_seq_one_letter_code
_entity_poly.pdbx_strand_id
1 'polypeptide(L)'
;MQTFYSPGSFLSVRKLDLSFLGTPHPEAFDPITLLADRNGKLKEVKIAENVYYYQALWKGNEILVSRFDLDIGKSLRTLNVGTVLLLNDPNPNAKVLTTIPMNIVLDVEENTNPLMKRLGYVKVTYHDKVGWVRRDLLSDDEFDIQFYQMNLINLVKAHTFTAKEDNFKTELTITGEGFIVSTCKVGELDCSATYRMGESSFGMPEEAVYFDLTVSDGKQYFCEMRRVDFVGELQRVIDGYITEDELDPFINCSLSESETIEEETAEESSDEKE
;
A
#
# COMPACT_ATOMS: atom_id res chain seq x y z
N MET A 1 22.46 -4.82 16.40
CA MET A 1 21.85 -3.74 15.60
C MET A 1 21.30 -4.39 14.35
N GLN A 2 19.98 -4.33 14.15
CA GLN A 2 19.35 -4.78 12.92
C GLN A 2 19.26 -3.58 11.97
N THR A 3 19.71 -3.78 10.73
CA THR A 3 19.63 -2.78 9.66
C THR A 3 18.33 -3.02 8.91
N PHE A 4 17.57 -1.94 8.71
CA PHE A 4 16.31 -1.95 7.96
C PHE A 4 16.44 -1.05 6.74
N TYR A 5 15.52 -1.22 5.79
CA TYR A 5 15.44 -0.38 4.61
C TYR A 5 14.06 0.28 4.57
N SER A 6 14.02 1.60 4.32
CA SER A 6 12.79 2.37 4.26
C SER A 6 12.42 2.68 2.80
N PRO A 7 11.28 2.21 2.26
CA PRO A 7 10.85 2.51 0.90
C PRO A 7 10.41 3.96 0.70
N GLY A 8 10.06 4.67 1.77
CA GLY A 8 9.36 5.94 1.69
C GLY A 8 10.09 7.14 2.28
N SER A 9 9.30 8.10 2.75
CA SER A 9 9.74 9.46 3.03
C SER A 9 10.35 9.58 4.42
N PHE A 10 11.50 10.21 4.52
CA PHE A 10 12.17 10.45 5.79
C PHE A 10 11.84 11.84 6.32
N LEU A 11 11.45 11.91 7.58
CA LEU A 11 11.43 13.18 8.31
C LEU A 11 12.75 13.30 9.06
N SER A 12 13.56 14.30 8.73
CA SER A 12 14.69 14.64 9.61
C SER A 12 14.11 15.14 10.93
N VAL A 13 14.62 14.66 12.08
CA VAL A 13 14.19 15.15 13.41
C VAL A 13 14.33 16.69 13.50
N ARG A 14 15.29 17.24 12.74
CA ARG A 14 15.55 18.68 12.63
C ARG A 14 14.69 19.44 11.61
N LYS A 15 13.76 18.83 10.87
CA LYS A 15 12.85 19.57 9.97
C LYS A 15 11.71 20.32 10.68
N LEU A 16 11.64 20.25 12.01
CA LEU A 16 10.96 21.26 12.84
C LEU A 16 11.81 22.55 13.00
N ASP A 17 13.04 22.57 12.48
CA ASP A 17 13.95 23.70 12.46
C ASP A 17 14.32 24.02 10.99
N LEU A 18 13.76 25.10 10.44
CA LEU A 18 13.81 25.50 9.03
C LEU A 18 15.22 25.93 8.54
N SER A 19 16.25 25.82 9.38
CA SER A 19 17.62 26.28 9.11
C SER A 19 18.50 25.29 8.31
N PHE A 20 17.99 24.11 7.94
CA PHE A 20 18.78 22.97 7.45
C PHE A 20 18.77 22.73 5.92
N LEU A 21 18.65 23.80 5.12
CA LEU A 21 18.77 23.77 3.65
C LEU A 21 20.24 23.57 3.24
N GLY A 22 20.67 22.32 3.01
CA GLY A 22 22.02 22.04 2.46
C GLY A 22 22.75 20.78 2.94
N THR A 23 22.10 19.91 3.72
CA THR A 23 22.68 18.59 4.08
C THR A 23 22.10 17.47 3.23
N PRO A 24 22.87 16.40 2.95
CA PRO A 24 22.34 15.26 2.23
C PRO A 24 21.14 14.69 3.00
N HIS A 25 20.05 14.44 2.28
CA HIS A 25 18.85 13.83 2.84
C HIS A 25 18.85 12.32 2.58
N PRO A 26 18.22 11.51 3.44
CA PRO A 26 18.07 10.09 3.15
C PRO A 26 17.20 9.89 1.92
N GLU A 27 17.59 8.96 1.07
CA GLU A 27 16.84 8.57 -0.14
C GLU A 27 16.10 7.25 0.09
N ALA A 28 15.05 7.01 -0.71
CA ALA A 28 14.32 5.76 -0.66
C ALA A 28 15.29 4.56 -0.75
N PHE A 29 15.07 3.58 0.12
CA PHE A 29 15.90 2.38 0.29
C PHE A 29 17.29 2.59 0.90
N ASP A 30 17.55 3.75 1.49
CA ASP A 30 18.75 3.90 2.33
C ASP A 30 18.69 2.98 3.56
N PRO A 31 19.84 2.38 3.95
CA PRO A 31 19.91 1.58 5.15
C PRO A 31 19.79 2.48 6.39
N ILE A 32 18.91 2.08 7.31
CA ILE A 32 18.66 2.75 8.56
C ILE A 32 18.75 1.76 9.73
N THR A 33 18.98 2.26 10.93
CA THR A 33 18.90 1.47 12.17
C THR A 33 17.76 1.98 13.01
N LEU A 34 16.73 1.16 13.24
CA LEU A 34 15.64 1.52 14.14
C LEU A 34 16.13 1.50 15.60
N LEU A 35 15.75 2.50 16.38
CA LEU A 35 16.10 2.59 17.79
C LEU A 35 15.05 1.86 18.62
N ALA A 36 15.51 1.04 19.57
CA ALA A 36 14.67 0.36 20.54
C ALA A 36 14.93 0.86 21.96
N ASP A 37 13.95 0.69 22.85
CA ASP A 37 14.10 0.88 24.28
C ASP A 37 14.87 -0.30 24.93
N ARG A 38 15.02 -0.26 26.25
CA ARG A 38 15.75 -1.29 27.02
C ARG A 38 15.06 -2.67 26.98
N ASN A 39 13.79 -2.72 26.60
CA ASN A 39 13.00 -3.94 26.50
C ASN A 39 12.92 -4.46 25.05
N GLY A 40 13.61 -3.80 24.10
CA GLY A 40 13.59 -4.19 22.69
C GLY A 40 12.40 -3.65 21.91
N LYS A 41 11.51 -2.85 22.52
CA LYS A 41 10.40 -2.22 21.79
C LYS A 41 10.93 -1.03 20.98
N LEU A 42 10.55 -0.95 19.70
CA LEU A 42 10.91 0.18 18.83
C LEU A 42 10.40 1.51 19.42
N LYS A 43 11.24 2.56 19.36
CA LYS A 43 10.91 3.88 19.87
C LYS A 43 10.02 4.62 18.88
N GLU A 44 8.80 4.94 19.32
CA GLU A 44 7.81 5.70 18.56
C GLU A 44 7.75 7.17 19.02
N VAL A 45 7.53 8.07 18.08
CA VAL A 45 7.33 9.51 18.27
C VAL A 45 6.00 9.91 17.65
N LYS A 46 5.10 10.47 18.47
CA LYS A 46 3.83 11.03 17.99
C LYS A 46 4.07 12.43 17.41
N ILE A 47 3.72 12.64 16.15
CA ILE A 47 3.90 13.95 15.48
C ILE A 47 2.58 14.72 15.28
N ALA A 48 1.43 14.02 15.25
CA ALA A 48 0.10 14.61 15.20
C ALA A 48 -0.94 13.67 15.85
N GLU A 49 -2.21 14.05 15.86
CA GLU A 49 -3.29 13.18 16.32
C GLU A 49 -3.30 11.87 15.51
N ASN A 50 -3.13 10.74 16.18
CA ASN A 50 -3.04 9.40 15.58
C ASN A 50 -1.90 9.19 14.54
N VAL A 51 -0.94 10.10 14.42
CA VAL A 51 0.22 9.97 13.52
C VAL A 51 1.49 9.69 14.31
N TYR A 52 2.09 8.52 14.08
CA TYR A 52 3.27 8.00 14.79
C TYR A 52 4.37 7.57 13.83
N TYR A 53 5.61 7.93 14.17
CA TYR A 53 6.83 7.61 13.42
C TYR A 53 7.81 6.85 14.32
N TYR A 54 8.69 6.04 13.74
CA TYR A 54 9.79 5.41 14.47
C TYR A 54 11.05 6.26 14.44
N GLN A 55 11.77 6.31 15.56
CA GLN A 55 13.09 6.93 15.65
C GLN A 55 14.14 5.99 15.05
N ALA A 56 14.93 6.49 14.11
CA ALA A 56 15.96 5.72 13.41
C ALA A 56 17.26 6.51 13.27
N LEU A 57 18.35 5.80 12.97
CA LEU A 57 19.65 6.37 12.61
C LEU A 57 19.92 6.13 11.13
N TRP A 58 20.27 7.21 10.42
CA TRP A 58 20.81 7.17 9.07
C TRP A 58 22.17 7.84 9.04
N LYS A 59 23.23 7.07 8.70
CA LYS A 59 24.64 7.53 8.72
C LYS A 59 25.02 8.24 10.03
N GLY A 60 24.48 7.76 11.15
CA GLY A 60 24.71 8.32 12.49
C GLY A 60 23.83 9.51 12.88
N ASN A 61 22.98 10.01 11.99
CA ASN A 61 22.03 11.10 12.27
C ASN A 61 20.66 10.54 12.63
N GLU A 62 20.01 11.14 13.63
CA GLU A 62 18.64 10.78 13.99
C GLU A 62 17.62 11.32 12.98
N ILE A 63 16.75 10.42 12.54
CA ILE A 63 15.65 10.64 11.61
C ILE A 63 14.38 9.98 12.17
N LEU A 64 13.23 10.36 11.62
CA LEU A 64 11.94 9.75 11.84
C LEU A 64 11.48 9.09 10.56
N VAL A 65 10.98 7.86 10.67
CA VAL A 65 10.47 7.07 9.54
C VAL A 65 9.05 6.65 9.83
N SER A 66 8.16 6.82 8.84
CA SER A 66 6.78 6.36 8.98
C SER A 66 6.77 4.85 9.20
N ARG A 67 5.90 4.37 10.08
CA ARG A 67 5.71 2.91 10.25
C ARG A 67 5.29 2.21 8.95
N PHE A 68 4.59 2.94 8.08
CA PHE A 68 4.15 2.45 6.78
C PHE A 68 5.28 2.39 5.75
N ASP A 69 6.36 3.13 6.00
CA ASP A 69 7.58 3.16 5.18
C ASP A 69 8.65 2.22 5.76
N LEU A 70 8.26 1.18 6.50
CA LEU A 70 9.17 0.15 6.97
C LEU A 70 8.73 -1.22 6.46
N ASP A 71 9.69 -1.94 5.90
CA ASP A 71 9.53 -3.33 5.47
C ASP A 71 9.68 -4.31 6.66
N ILE A 72 9.09 -4.02 7.82
CA ILE A 72 9.17 -4.86 9.02
C ILE A 72 7.84 -5.50 9.33
N GLY A 73 7.87 -6.74 9.83
CA GLY A 73 6.67 -7.45 10.30
C GLY A 73 5.63 -7.69 9.21
N LYS A 74 6.04 -7.69 7.94
CA LYS A 74 5.21 -8.14 6.82
C LYS A 74 5.22 -9.66 6.78
N SER A 75 4.14 -10.25 6.32
CA SER A 75 4.04 -11.67 6.05
C SER A 75 4.08 -11.86 4.53
N LEU A 76 4.93 -12.78 4.07
CA LEU A 76 5.11 -13.07 2.64
C LEU A 76 4.81 -14.53 2.38
N ARG A 77 4.31 -14.83 1.19
CA ARG A 77 3.97 -16.19 0.80
C ARG A 77 4.98 -16.80 -0.15
N THR A 78 5.34 -18.06 0.06
CA THR A 78 6.23 -18.81 -0.85
C THR A 78 5.57 -19.05 -2.21
N LEU A 79 6.30 -18.72 -3.28
CA LEU A 79 5.85 -18.84 -4.66
C LEU A 79 6.09 -20.25 -5.26
N ASN A 80 5.40 -20.53 -6.36
CA ASN A 80 5.49 -21.76 -7.16
C ASN A 80 6.35 -21.51 -8.42
N VAL A 81 7.47 -20.81 -8.24
CA VAL A 81 8.44 -20.52 -9.31
C VAL A 81 9.77 -21.27 -9.10
N GLY A 82 9.83 -22.13 -8.09
CA GLY A 82 11.01 -22.93 -7.77
C GLY A 82 10.91 -23.61 -6.41
N THR A 83 11.93 -24.40 -6.06
CA THR A 83 12.06 -24.99 -4.74
C THR A 83 12.45 -23.92 -3.73
N VAL A 84 11.60 -23.69 -2.72
CA VAL A 84 11.89 -22.74 -1.64
C VAL A 84 12.74 -23.44 -0.59
N LEU A 85 13.94 -22.91 -0.36
CA LEU A 85 14.90 -23.45 0.59
C LEU A 85 15.07 -22.50 1.77
N LEU A 86 15.07 -23.06 2.98
CA LEU A 86 15.52 -22.35 4.18
C LEU A 86 17.02 -22.58 4.33
N LEU A 87 17.80 -21.52 4.27
CA LEU A 87 19.26 -21.53 4.33
C LEU A 87 19.75 -21.06 5.70
N ASN A 88 20.92 -21.52 6.13
CA ASN A 88 21.51 -21.06 7.39
C ASN A 88 22.09 -19.63 7.29
N ASP A 89 22.49 -19.19 6.10
CA ASP A 89 23.09 -17.89 5.82
C ASP A 89 22.51 -17.28 4.52
N PRO A 90 22.51 -15.94 4.36
CA PRO A 90 21.93 -15.27 3.19
C PRO A 90 22.89 -15.25 1.99
N ASN A 91 23.28 -16.42 1.51
CA ASN A 91 24.15 -16.56 0.34
C ASN A 91 23.83 -17.84 -0.45
N PRO A 92 24.14 -17.90 -1.75
CA PRO A 92 23.72 -19.01 -2.61
C PRO A 92 24.41 -20.35 -2.31
N ASN A 93 25.52 -20.33 -1.56
CA ASN A 93 26.29 -21.53 -1.21
C ASN A 93 26.03 -21.98 0.24
N ALA A 94 25.06 -21.36 0.92
CA ALA A 94 24.71 -21.66 2.30
C ALA A 94 24.17 -23.10 2.45
N LYS A 95 24.33 -23.65 3.64
CA LYS A 95 23.78 -24.96 3.99
C LYS A 95 22.26 -24.89 4.01
N VAL A 96 21.62 -25.83 3.33
CA VAL A 96 20.16 -26.02 3.37
C VAL A 96 19.76 -26.60 4.73
N LEU A 97 18.88 -25.92 5.45
CA LEU A 97 18.28 -26.36 6.71
C LEU A 97 17.04 -27.22 6.48
N THR A 98 16.21 -26.84 5.51
CA THR A 98 15.03 -27.58 5.05
C THR A 98 14.51 -27.01 3.73
N THR A 99 13.60 -27.73 3.08
CA THR A 99 12.73 -27.21 2.02
C THR A 99 11.41 -26.73 2.64
N ILE A 100 10.88 -25.62 2.13
CA ILE A 100 9.57 -25.07 2.49
C ILE A 100 8.61 -25.38 1.33
N PRO A 101 7.41 -25.93 1.61
CA PRO A 101 6.37 -26.08 0.58
C PRO A 101 5.98 -24.75 -0.07
N MET A 102 5.34 -24.81 -1.23
CA MET A 102 4.71 -23.64 -1.84
C MET A 102 3.45 -23.21 -1.08
N ASN A 103 2.99 -21.98 -1.33
CA ASN A 103 1.80 -21.39 -0.73
C ASN A 103 1.81 -21.29 0.82
N ILE A 104 3.00 -21.26 1.44
CA ILE A 104 3.19 -21.07 2.89
C ILE A 104 3.43 -19.60 3.22
N VAL A 105 2.70 -19.07 4.20
CA VAL A 105 2.94 -17.72 4.76
C VAL A 105 4.13 -17.77 5.72
N LEU A 106 5.01 -16.79 5.61
CA LEU A 106 6.22 -16.64 6.41
C LEU A 106 6.31 -15.19 6.90
N ASP A 107 6.44 -15.02 8.22
CA ASP A 107 6.64 -13.71 8.82
C ASP A 107 8.09 -13.25 8.64
N VAL A 108 8.25 -12.01 8.17
CA VAL A 108 9.56 -11.41 7.94
C VAL A 108 10.14 -10.90 9.26
N GLU A 109 11.24 -11.53 9.69
CA GLU A 109 12.02 -11.08 10.85
C GLU A 109 13.08 -10.05 10.45
N GLU A 110 13.80 -10.31 9.36
CA GLU A 110 14.89 -9.47 8.84
C GLU A 110 14.98 -9.60 7.31
N ASN A 111 15.58 -8.63 6.63
CA ASN A 111 15.77 -8.64 5.19
C ASN A 111 17.11 -8.01 4.79
N THR A 112 17.81 -8.59 3.80
CA THR A 112 19.10 -8.06 3.32
C THR A 112 18.94 -6.90 2.35
N ASN A 113 17.74 -6.71 1.83
CA ASN A 113 17.38 -5.70 0.84
C ASN A 113 15.91 -5.31 1.06
N PRO A 114 15.49 -4.10 0.63
CA PRO A 114 14.08 -3.73 0.66
C PRO A 114 13.20 -4.77 -0.01
N LEU A 115 12.06 -5.10 0.61
CA LEU A 115 11.19 -6.17 0.14
C LEU A 115 10.63 -5.87 -1.25
N MET A 116 10.36 -4.60 -1.56
CA MET A 116 9.86 -4.18 -2.88
C MET A 116 10.84 -4.47 -4.03
N LYS A 117 12.16 -4.56 -3.75
CA LYS A 117 13.15 -4.83 -4.80
C LYS A 117 13.15 -6.28 -5.29
N ARG A 118 12.47 -7.19 -4.59
CA ARG A 118 12.44 -8.63 -4.88
C ARG A 118 13.84 -9.27 -5.03
N LEU A 119 14.81 -8.77 -4.26
CA LEU A 119 16.23 -9.18 -4.30
C LEU A 119 16.72 -9.57 -2.90
N GLY A 120 17.79 -10.36 -2.85
CA GLY A 120 18.42 -10.75 -1.59
C GLY A 120 17.69 -11.86 -0.85
N TYR A 121 17.70 -11.78 0.48
CA TYR A 121 17.18 -12.81 1.37
C TYR A 121 16.33 -12.21 2.49
N VAL A 122 15.39 -13.02 2.95
CA VAL A 122 14.46 -12.73 4.03
C VAL A 122 14.67 -13.78 5.12
N LYS A 123 14.87 -13.34 6.35
CA LYS A 123 14.97 -14.20 7.51
C LYS A 123 13.58 -14.49 8.07
N VAL A 124 13.31 -15.76 8.31
CA VAL A 124 12.01 -16.28 8.73
C VAL A 124 12.19 -17.44 9.70
N THR A 125 11.15 -17.73 10.46
CA THR A 125 11.03 -18.98 11.23
C THR A 125 10.07 -19.94 10.52
N TYR A 126 10.50 -21.19 10.31
CA TYR A 126 9.66 -22.26 9.77
C TYR A 126 9.90 -23.56 10.54
N HIS A 127 8.85 -24.09 11.20
CA HIS A 127 8.89 -25.30 12.04
C HIS A 127 10.11 -25.31 12.99
N ASP A 128 10.19 -24.30 13.85
CA ASP A 128 11.23 -24.08 14.87
C ASP A 128 12.66 -23.82 14.32
N LYS A 129 12.83 -23.71 13.01
CA LYS A 129 14.11 -23.35 12.38
C LYS A 129 14.07 -21.90 11.93
N VAL A 130 15.04 -21.12 12.40
CA VAL A 130 15.31 -19.78 11.91
C VAL A 130 16.32 -19.87 10.76
N GLY A 131 16.04 -19.22 9.64
CA GLY A 131 16.94 -19.20 8.49
C GLY A 131 16.54 -18.18 7.45
N TRP A 132 17.23 -18.21 6.32
CA TRP A 132 17.12 -17.27 5.22
C TRP A 132 16.48 -17.90 3.99
N VAL A 133 15.49 -17.23 3.41
CA VAL A 133 14.83 -17.62 2.17
C VAL A 133 15.16 -16.58 1.11
N ARG A 134 15.38 -17.01 -0.13
CA ARG A 134 15.60 -16.08 -1.24
C ARG A 134 14.34 -15.25 -1.50
N ARG A 135 14.50 -13.93 -1.59
CA ARG A 135 13.37 -13.00 -1.71
C ARG A 135 12.59 -13.16 -3.02
N ASP A 136 13.22 -13.54 -4.11
CA ASP A 136 12.59 -13.72 -5.43
C ASP A 136 11.63 -14.93 -5.48
N LEU A 137 11.74 -15.84 -4.51
CA LEU A 137 10.85 -16.98 -4.31
C LEU A 137 9.65 -16.66 -3.40
N LEU A 138 9.51 -15.41 -2.97
CA LEU A 138 8.40 -14.94 -2.13
C LEU A 138 7.54 -13.95 -2.91
N SER A 139 6.25 -13.91 -2.58
CA SER A 139 5.30 -12.90 -3.04
C SER A 139 5.62 -11.53 -2.44
N ASP A 140 4.79 -10.54 -2.72
CA ASP A 140 4.91 -9.20 -2.16
C ASP A 140 3.98 -8.98 -0.96
N ASP A 141 3.13 -9.97 -0.65
CA ASP A 141 2.13 -9.95 0.43
C ASP A 141 1.73 -11.37 0.88
N GLU A 142 0.92 -11.50 1.93
CA GLU A 142 0.52 -12.77 2.55
C GLU A 142 -0.60 -13.53 1.81
N PHE A 143 -1.25 -12.89 0.84
CA PHE A 143 -2.37 -13.47 0.11
C PHE A 143 -2.01 -14.76 -0.62
N ASP A 144 -3.03 -15.56 -0.90
CA ASP A 144 -2.89 -16.82 -1.63
C ASP A 144 -2.14 -16.60 -2.95
N ILE A 145 -1.26 -17.55 -3.27
CA ILE A 145 -0.41 -17.47 -4.43
C ILE A 145 -1.18 -17.31 -5.74
N GLN A 146 -2.43 -17.79 -5.82
CA GLN A 146 -3.22 -17.65 -7.04
C GLN A 146 -3.45 -16.18 -7.44
N PHE A 147 -3.40 -15.23 -6.49
CA PHE A 147 -3.57 -13.80 -6.76
C PHE A 147 -2.27 -13.07 -7.08
N TYR A 148 -1.13 -13.76 -6.94
CA TYR A 148 0.18 -13.18 -7.15
C TYR A 148 0.35 -12.72 -8.61
N GLN A 149 0.74 -11.45 -8.80
CA GLN A 149 0.87 -10.78 -10.11
C GLN A 149 -0.39 -10.70 -10.97
N MET A 150 -1.56 -11.09 -10.47
CA MET A 150 -2.81 -10.80 -11.14
C MET A 150 -3.15 -9.31 -11.01
N ASN A 151 -3.39 -8.65 -12.14
CA ASN A 151 -3.88 -7.28 -12.17
C ASN A 151 -5.35 -7.22 -11.71
N LEU A 152 -5.77 -6.03 -11.28
CA LEU A 152 -7.10 -5.78 -10.74
C LEU A 152 -8.20 -6.15 -11.73
N ILE A 153 -8.03 -5.80 -13.02
CA ILE A 153 -8.97 -6.16 -14.08
C ILE A 153 -9.25 -7.67 -14.09
N ASN A 154 -8.20 -8.50 -14.06
CA ASN A 154 -8.34 -9.95 -14.09
C ASN A 154 -8.90 -10.51 -12.78
N LEU A 155 -8.57 -9.89 -11.64
CA LEU A 155 -9.09 -10.29 -10.34
C LEU A 155 -10.60 -10.09 -10.26
N VAL A 156 -11.12 -8.94 -10.73
CA VAL A 156 -12.55 -8.63 -10.60
C VAL A 156 -13.41 -9.27 -11.69
N LYS A 157 -12.84 -9.62 -12.84
CA LYS A 157 -13.57 -9.92 -14.08
C LYS A 157 -14.72 -10.92 -13.91
N ALA A 158 -14.52 -11.95 -13.08
CA ALA A 158 -15.48 -13.02 -12.89
C ALA A 158 -16.56 -12.72 -11.83
N HIS A 159 -16.49 -11.56 -11.16
CA HIS A 159 -17.29 -11.27 -9.98
C HIS A 159 -18.27 -10.11 -10.21
N THR A 160 -19.39 -10.18 -9.51
CA THR A 160 -20.28 -9.04 -9.26
C THR A 160 -20.28 -8.81 -7.76
N PHE A 161 -20.06 -7.57 -7.34
CA PHE A 161 -19.85 -7.24 -5.92
C PHE A 161 -20.46 -5.88 -5.60
N THR A 162 -20.68 -5.63 -4.31
CA THR A 162 -21.17 -4.34 -3.82
C THR A 162 -20.08 -3.68 -3.01
N ALA A 163 -19.73 -2.44 -3.30
CA ALA A 163 -18.74 -1.68 -2.54
C ALA A 163 -19.42 -0.53 -1.78
N LYS A 164 -19.13 -0.39 -0.48
CA LYS A 164 -19.75 0.60 0.39
C LYS A 164 -18.74 1.55 1.03
N GLU A 165 -19.14 2.81 1.17
CA GLU A 165 -18.37 3.85 1.85
C GLU A 165 -19.28 4.62 2.84
N ASP A 166 -18.84 4.76 4.08
CA ASP A 166 -19.70 5.24 5.18
C ASP A 166 -19.85 6.77 5.23
N ASN A 167 -18.83 7.55 4.89
CA ASN A 167 -18.86 9.02 5.08
C ASN A 167 -19.88 9.70 4.18
N PHE A 168 -19.89 9.33 2.90
CA PHE A 168 -20.86 9.82 1.91
C PHE A 168 -22.05 8.88 1.76
N LYS A 169 -22.06 7.74 2.47
CA LYS A 169 -23.04 6.66 2.33
C LYS A 169 -23.15 6.21 0.88
N THR A 170 -22.00 5.98 0.27
CA THR A 170 -21.92 5.56 -1.14
C THR A 170 -22.12 4.06 -1.23
N GLU A 171 -22.93 3.62 -2.18
CA GLU A 171 -23.13 2.20 -2.48
C GLU A 171 -23.08 1.99 -3.99
N LEU A 172 -22.17 1.12 -4.44
CA LEU A 172 -21.97 0.77 -5.83
C LEU A 172 -22.16 -0.74 -6.02
N THR A 173 -23.01 -1.17 -6.94
CA THR A 173 -23.06 -2.57 -7.38
C THR A 173 -22.35 -2.69 -8.72
N ILE A 174 -21.23 -3.42 -8.73
CA ILE A 174 -20.25 -3.44 -9.81
C ILE A 174 -20.19 -4.84 -10.41
N THR A 175 -20.37 -4.94 -11.73
CA THR A 175 -19.92 -6.10 -12.51
C THR A 175 -18.45 -5.87 -12.86
N GLY A 176 -17.57 -6.74 -12.37
CA GLY A 176 -16.13 -6.57 -12.54
C GLY A 176 -15.66 -6.61 -13.99
N GLU A 177 -16.36 -7.34 -14.87
CA GLU A 177 -16.11 -7.25 -16.31
C GLU A 177 -16.42 -5.84 -16.82
N GLY A 178 -15.35 -5.08 -17.08
CA GLY A 178 -15.44 -3.69 -17.54
C GLY A 178 -15.86 -2.69 -16.45
N PHE A 179 -15.82 -3.07 -15.17
CA PHE A 179 -16.19 -2.22 -14.03
C PHE A 179 -17.54 -1.52 -14.20
N ILE A 180 -18.53 -2.24 -14.72
CA ILE A 180 -19.86 -1.69 -15.03
C ILE A 180 -20.63 -1.51 -13.73
N VAL A 181 -21.00 -0.27 -13.42
CA VAL A 181 -21.81 0.06 -12.26
C VAL A 181 -23.28 -0.02 -12.63
N SER A 182 -24.00 -0.98 -12.05
CA SER A 182 -25.43 -1.21 -12.30
C SER A 182 -26.34 -0.47 -11.31
N THR A 183 -25.85 -0.27 -10.08
CA THR A 183 -26.51 0.53 -9.04
C THR A 183 -25.49 1.50 -8.48
N CYS A 184 -25.87 2.76 -8.35
CA CYS A 184 -25.01 3.83 -7.85
C CYS A 184 -25.85 4.76 -6.97
N LYS A 185 -25.48 4.86 -5.69
CA LYS A 185 -26.10 5.79 -4.75
C LYS A 185 -25.04 6.54 -3.95
N VAL A 186 -25.33 7.81 -3.67
CA VAL A 186 -24.61 8.63 -2.69
C VAL A 186 -25.65 9.18 -1.71
N GLY A 187 -25.68 8.62 -0.50
CA GLY A 187 -26.80 8.82 0.42
C GLY A 187 -28.11 8.28 -0.18
N GLU A 188 -29.12 9.14 -0.29
CA GLU A 188 -30.43 8.77 -0.87
C GLU A 188 -30.54 9.13 -2.37
N LEU A 189 -29.49 9.70 -2.96
CA LEU A 189 -29.52 10.19 -4.34
C LEU A 189 -28.91 9.18 -5.30
N ASP A 190 -29.59 8.97 -6.44
CA ASP A 190 -29.06 8.19 -7.55
C ASP A 190 -27.90 8.94 -8.23
N CYS A 191 -26.90 8.18 -8.65
CA CYS A 191 -25.76 8.66 -9.42
C CYS A 191 -25.54 7.85 -10.70
N SER A 192 -24.74 8.42 -11.61
CA SER A 192 -24.10 7.68 -12.70
C SER A 192 -22.61 7.57 -12.42
N ALA A 193 -21.98 6.48 -12.84
CA ALA A 193 -20.56 6.25 -12.66
C ALA A 193 -19.86 5.97 -13.99
N THR A 194 -18.66 6.53 -14.13
CA THR A 194 -17.66 6.09 -15.12
C THR A 194 -16.43 5.59 -14.38
N TYR A 195 -15.63 4.74 -15.02
CA TYR A 195 -14.40 4.24 -14.39
C TYR A 195 -13.15 4.66 -15.15
N ARG A 196 -12.04 4.75 -14.43
CA ARG A 196 -10.69 4.86 -14.98
C ARG A 196 -9.70 4.10 -14.12
N MET A 197 -8.68 3.52 -14.75
CA MET A 197 -7.58 2.89 -14.03
C MET A 197 -6.55 3.95 -13.63
N GLY A 198 -5.86 3.71 -12.52
CA GLY A 198 -4.77 4.56 -12.05
C GLY A 198 -3.89 3.87 -11.02
N GLU A 199 -3.06 4.66 -10.36
CA GLU A 199 -2.30 4.23 -9.18
C GLU A 199 -3.03 4.69 -7.91
N SER A 200 -2.85 3.95 -6.82
CA SER A 200 -3.47 4.25 -5.54
C SER A 200 -3.09 5.65 -5.03
N SER A 201 -4.04 6.42 -4.52
CA SER A 201 -3.79 7.78 -4.02
C SER A 201 -3.20 7.80 -2.60
N PHE A 202 -3.28 6.67 -1.88
CA PHE A 202 -2.74 6.50 -0.53
C PHE A 202 -2.24 5.08 -0.29
N GLY A 203 -1.29 4.94 0.65
CA GLY A 203 -0.65 3.66 0.95
C GLY A 203 0.55 3.38 0.04
N MET A 204 0.91 2.10 -0.11
CA MET A 204 1.97 1.72 -1.05
C MET A 204 1.44 1.85 -2.48
N PRO A 205 2.21 2.41 -3.43
CA PRO A 205 1.77 2.53 -4.82
C PRO A 205 1.39 1.16 -5.41
N GLU A 206 0.13 1.04 -5.79
CA GLU A 206 -0.42 -0.14 -6.46
C GLU A 206 -1.51 0.22 -7.47
N GLU A 207 -1.95 -0.75 -8.26
CA GLU A 207 -3.05 -0.56 -9.21
C GLU A 207 -4.37 -0.27 -8.47
N ALA A 208 -5.10 0.74 -8.94
CA ALA A 208 -6.42 1.09 -8.43
C ALA A 208 -7.39 1.39 -9.57
N VAL A 209 -8.68 1.22 -9.31
CA VAL A 209 -9.76 1.73 -10.15
C VAL A 209 -10.43 2.89 -9.44
N TYR A 210 -10.71 3.95 -10.21
CA TYR A 210 -11.44 5.11 -9.78
C TYR A 210 -12.81 5.10 -10.45
N PHE A 211 -13.86 5.31 -9.66
CA PHE A 211 -15.23 5.52 -10.11
C PHE A 211 -15.55 7.00 -9.98
N ASP A 212 -15.59 7.72 -11.10
CA ASP A 212 -16.02 9.11 -11.14
C ASP A 212 -17.56 9.13 -11.17
N LEU A 213 -18.17 9.62 -10.10
CA LEU A 213 -19.61 9.63 -9.86
C LEU A 213 -20.19 11.02 -10.14
N THR A 214 -21.32 11.06 -10.83
CA THR A 214 -22.13 12.27 -11.00
C THR A 214 -23.48 12.04 -10.34
N VAL A 215 -23.78 12.80 -9.30
CA VAL A 215 -25.02 12.71 -8.53
C VAL A 215 -26.10 13.56 -9.20
N SER A 216 -27.36 13.16 -9.05
CA SER A 216 -28.52 13.85 -9.63
C SER A 216 -28.65 15.33 -9.24
N ASP A 217 -28.01 15.78 -8.15
CA ASP A 217 -27.97 17.19 -7.72
C ASP A 217 -26.82 17.99 -8.38
N GLY A 218 -26.06 17.38 -9.29
CA GLY A 218 -24.95 17.98 -10.02
C GLY A 218 -23.60 17.88 -9.34
N LYS A 219 -23.53 17.34 -8.11
CA LYS A 219 -22.24 17.12 -7.43
C LYS A 219 -21.48 15.98 -8.07
N GLN A 220 -20.16 16.12 -8.06
CA GLN A 220 -19.23 15.11 -8.54
C GLN A 220 -18.42 14.54 -7.39
N TYR A 221 -18.23 13.23 -7.41
CA TYR A 221 -17.42 12.49 -6.46
C TYR A 221 -16.47 11.59 -7.23
N PHE A 222 -15.39 11.16 -6.61
CA PHE A 222 -14.61 10.02 -7.09
C PHE A 222 -14.45 9.02 -5.96
N CYS A 223 -14.55 7.74 -6.27
CA CYS A 223 -14.32 6.64 -5.33
C CYS A 223 -13.20 5.76 -5.83
N GLU A 224 -12.21 5.49 -4.98
CA GLU A 224 -11.05 4.66 -5.27
C GLU A 224 -11.23 3.27 -4.66
N MET A 225 -11.03 2.23 -5.46
CA MET A 225 -10.85 0.84 -4.99
C MET A 225 -9.45 0.37 -5.38
N ARG A 226 -8.63 0.00 -4.40
CA ARG A 226 -7.26 -0.49 -4.67
C ARG A 226 -7.27 -2.00 -4.91
N ARG A 227 -6.22 -2.49 -5.56
CA ARG A 227 -6.05 -3.92 -5.78
C ARG A 227 -6.02 -4.70 -4.47
N VAL A 228 -5.27 -4.25 -3.47
CA VAL A 228 -5.21 -4.89 -2.14
C VAL A 228 -6.58 -5.05 -1.49
N ASP A 229 -7.48 -4.07 -1.66
CA ASP A 229 -8.81 -4.09 -1.04
C ASP A 229 -9.66 -5.24 -1.61
N PHE A 230 -9.55 -5.50 -2.92
CA PHE A 230 -10.25 -6.63 -3.55
C PHE A 230 -9.59 -7.99 -3.25
N VAL A 231 -8.25 -8.05 -3.26
CA VAL A 231 -7.53 -9.29 -2.94
C VAL A 231 -7.80 -9.72 -1.49
N GLY A 232 -7.92 -8.76 -0.57
CA GLY A 232 -8.31 -9.03 0.82
C GLY A 232 -9.65 -9.75 0.93
N GLU A 233 -10.66 -9.31 0.17
CA GLU A 233 -11.97 -9.97 0.13
C GLU A 233 -11.89 -11.38 -0.46
N LEU A 234 -11.16 -11.58 -1.56
CA LEU A 234 -10.96 -12.91 -2.14
C LEU A 234 -10.21 -13.85 -1.17
N GLN A 235 -9.27 -13.34 -0.38
CA GLN A 235 -8.62 -14.12 0.67
C GLN A 235 -9.62 -14.54 1.75
N ARG A 236 -10.53 -13.65 2.17
CA ARG A 236 -11.59 -13.98 3.12
C ARG A 236 -12.54 -15.07 2.60
N VAL A 237 -12.78 -15.13 1.27
CA VAL A 237 -13.52 -16.24 0.64
C VAL A 237 -12.76 -17.55 0.78
N ILE A 238 -11.45 -17.58 0.47
CA ILE A 238 -10.61 -18.79 0.62
C ILE A 238 -10.61 -19.28 2.06
N ASP A 239 -10.49 -18.35 3.02
CA ASP A 239 -10.44 -18.66 4.44
C ASP A 239 -11.82 -19.05 5.00
N GLY A 240 -12.89 -18.92 4.20
CA GLY A 240 -14.26 -19.32 4.55
C GLY A 240 -14.99 -18.34 5.47
N TYR A 241 -14.54 -17.07 5.55
CA TYR A 241 -15.20 -16.03 6.33
C TYR A 241 -16.42 -15.43 5.63
N ILE A 242 -16.42 -15.42 4.30
CA ILE A 242 -17.48 -14.93 3.44
C ILE A 242 -17.63 -15.84 2.22
N THR A 243 -18.73 -15.69 1.49
CA THR A 243 -18.96 -16.28 0.17
C THR A 243 -18.67 -15.28 -0.94
N GLU A 244 -18.56 -15.74 -2.19
CA GLU A 244 -18.32 -14.84 -3.34
C GLU A 244 -19.44 -13.81 -3.57
N ASP A 245 -20.67 -14.12 -3.14
CA ASP A 245 -21.82 -13.20 -3.23
C ASP A 245 -21.78 -12.10 -2.15
N GLU A 246 -20.86 -12.20 -1.18
CA GLU A 246 -20.68 -11.29 -0.06
C GLU A 246 -19.44 -10.39 -0.18
N LEU A 247 -18.79 -10.38 -1.35
CA LEU A 247 -17.65 -9.50 -1.62
C LEU A 247 -18.03 -8.03 -1.42
N ASP A 248 -17.37 -7.36 -0.48
CA ASP A 248 -17.54 -5.94 -0.18
C ASP A 248 -16.17 -5.24 -0.06
N PRO A 249 -15.49 -5.01 -1.20
CA PRO A 249 -14.18 -4.41 -1.19
C PRO A 249 -14.28 -2.96 -0.72
N PHE A 250 -13.32 -2.56 0.11
CA PHE A 250 -13.23 -1.18 0.60
C PHE A 250 -13.09 -0.20 -0.57
N ILE A 251 -13.86 0.88 -0.51
CA ILE A 251 -13.73 2.04 -1.38
C ILE A 251 -13.56 3.32 -0.56
N ASN A 252 -12.69 4.22 -1.05
CA ASN A 252 -12.51 5.54 -0.46
C ASN A 252 -13.07 6.62 -1.40
N CYS A 253 -14.11 7.33 -0.97
CA CYS A 253 -14.77 8.35 -1.75
C CYS A 253 -14.36 9.76 -1.33
N SER A 254 -14.41 10.70 -2.27
CA SER A 254 -14.12 12.13 -2.03
C SER A 254 -14.89 13.01 -3.01
N LEU A 255 -15.13 14.25 -2.60
CA LEU A 255 -15.80 15.24 -3.46
C LEU A 255 -14.81 15.71 -4.53
N SER A 256 -15.24 15.79 -5.78
CA SER A 256 -14.45 16.39 -6.85
C SER A 256 -14.54 17.91 -6.69
N GLU A 257 -13.46 18.57 -6.30
CA GLU A 257 -13.41 20.03 -6.35
C GLU A 257 -13.45 20.45 -7.83
N SER A 258 -14.59 20.97 -8.27
CA SER A 258 -14.65 21.67 -9.55
C SER A 258 -13.69 22.83 -9.48
N GLU A 259 -12.66 22.85 -10.33
CA GLU A 259 -11.95 24.09 -10.65
C GLU A 259 -12.99 25.09 -11.18
N THR A 260 -13.55 25.93 -10.30
CA THR A 260 -14.07 27.22 -10.73
C THR A 260 -12.86 28.01 -11.14
N ILE A 261 -12.50 27.91 -12.42
CA ILE A 261 -11.75 28.96 -13.11
C ILE A 261 -12.64 30.19 -12.99
N GLU A 262 -12.40 31.01 -11.97
CA GLU A 262 -12.82 32.40 -11.99
C GLU A 262 -12.13 33.00 -13.22
N GLU A 263 -12.89 33.14 -14.31
CA GLU A 263 -12.57 34.11 -15.35
C GLU A 263 -12.51 35.47 -14.65
N GLU A 264 -11.31 35.88 -14.23
CA GLU A 264 -10.98 37.28 -14.07
C GLU A 264 -11.18 37.92 -15.43
N THR A 265 -12.39 38.45 -15.65
CA THR A 265 -12.64 39.49 -16.64
C THR A 265 -11.73 40.67 -16.29
N ALA A 266 -10.55 40.70 -16.90
CA ALA A 266 -9.74 41.89 -16.97
C ALA A 266 -10.52 42.91 -17.81
N GLU A 267 -11.24 43.79 -17.12
CA GLU A 267 -11.83 44.98 -17.71
C GLU A 267 -10.74 45.79 -18.42
N GLU A 268 -11.03 46.09 -19.69
CA GLU A 268 -10.32 47.06 -20.51
C GLU A 268 -10.26 48.41 -19.79
N SER A 269 -9.05 48.93 -19.57
CA SER A 269 -8.84 50.37 -19.53
C SER A 269 -7.73 50.73 -20.51
N SER A 270 -8.18 51.18 -21.68
CA SER A 270 -7.42 51.89 -22.69
C SER A 270 -6.77 53.15 -22.12
N ASP A 271 -5.44 53.22 -22.11
CA ASP A 271 -4.73 54.50 -22.05
C ASP A 271 -4.39 54.94 -23.47
N GLU A 272 -5.24 55.83 -24.00
CA GLU A 272 -4.90 56.73 -25.10
C GLU A 272 -4.04 57.90 -24.57
N LYS A 273 -2.87 58.06 -25.22
CA LYS A 273 -2.06 59.27 -25.42
C LYS A 273 -2.51 60.59 -24.74
N GLU A 274 -1.57 61.19 -24.01
CA GLU A 274 -0.88 62.44 -24.41
C GLU A 274 0.44 62.65 -23.65
#